data_AF-A0A1S4ENX2-F1
#
_entry.id   AF-A0A1S4ENX2-F1
#
_cell.length_a   1.000
_cell.length_b   1.000
_cell.length_c   1.000
_cell.angle_alpha   90.00
_cell.angle_beta   90.00
_cell.angle_gamma   90.00
#
_symmetry.space_group_name_H-M   'P 1'
#
loop_
_entity.id
_entity.type
_entity.pdbx_description
1 polymer ?
#
loop_
_entity_poly.entity_id
_entity_poly.type
_entity_poly.pdbx_seq_one_letter_code
_entity_poly.pdbx_strand_id
1 'polypeptide(L)'
;MRKHLKNKRLESLKLLGLDRIIDLQFGTGEAEYHIIVELYDRGNIVLTDKDYIILNVLRPHSDGEEVRFYVREKYPVDLAKVRSGAPTQEMLYELFTKEKYGEQIKKILVPQLGKYNTFHLELIFSS
;
A
#
# COMPACT_ATOMS: atom_id res chain seq x y z
N MET A 1 -17.62 1.76 13.22
CA MET A 1 -16.52 0.91 13.72
C MET A 1 -16.88 0.08 14.95
N ARG A 2 -17.26 0.67 16.11
CA ARG A 2 -17.59 -0.09 17.34
C ARG A 2 -18.56 -1.27 17.13
N LYS A 3 -19.65 -1.09 16.37
CA LYS A 3 -20.62 -2.16 16.07
C LYS A 3 -20.01 -3.40 15.39
N HIS A 4 -19.03 -3.20 14.51
CA HIS A 4 -18.46 -4.29 13.70
C HIS A 4 -17.26 -4.97 14.37
N LEU A 5 -16.54 -4.26 15.24
CA LEU A 5 -15.27 -4.72 15.81
C LEU A 5 -15.39 -5.12 17.29
N LYS A 6 -16.51 -4.83 17.95
CA LYS A 6 -16.69 -5.16 19.38
C LYS A 6 -16.52 -6.66 19.60
N ASN A 7 -15.62 -7.02 20.52
CA ASN A 7 -15.27 -8.39 20.91
C ASN A 7 -14.60 -9.24 19.81
N LYS A 8 -14.15 -8.64 18.69
CA LYS A 8 -13.35 -9.36 17.70
C LYS A 8 -11.87 -9.23 18.04
N ARG A 9 -11.14 -10.34 17.87
CA ARG A 9 -9.68 -10.37 17.99
C ARG A 9 -9.05 -9.95 16.67
N LEU A 10 -7.88 -9.32 16.76
CA LEU A 10 -7.01 -9.09 15.61
C LEU A 10 -6.41 -10.44 15.23
N GLU A 11 -6.69 -10.91 14.02
CA GLU A 11 -6.25 -12.21 13.51
C GLU A 11 -5.00 -12.06 12.63
N SER A 12 -4.92 -10.98 11.86
CA SER A 12 -3.73 -10.70 11.04
C SER A 12 -3.48 -9.22 10.82
N LEU A 13 -2.21 -8.90 10.57
CA LEU A 13 -1.73 -7.60 10.15
C LEU A 13 -0.89 -7.81 8.89
N LYS A 14 -1.21 -7.10 7.82
CA LYS A 14 -0.53 -7.21 6.53
C LYS A 14 -0.25 -5.83 5.94
N LEU A 15 0.94 -5.64 5.39
CA LEU A 15 1.21 -4.49 4.53
C LEU A 15 0.66 -4.78 3.14
N LEU A 16 -0.07 -3.83 2.56
CA LEU A 16 -0.60 -3.94 1.20
C LEU A 16 0.38 -3.35 0.20
N GLY A 17 1.08 -4.23 -0.51
CA GLY A 17 2.09 -3.85 -1.50
C GLY A 17 3.31 -3.17 -0.88
N LEU A 18 3.86 -2.17 -1.58
CA LEU A 18 4.99 -1.35 -1.12
C LEU A 18 4.56 0.04 -0.66
N ASP A 19 3.26 0.25 -0.63
CA ASP A 19 2.63 1.48 -0.23
C ASP A 19 2.46 1.51 1.30
N ARG A 20 2.30 2.71 1.87
CA ARG A 20 2.12 2.89 3.33
C ARG A 20 0.68 2.57 3.75
N ILE A 21 0.21 1.37 3.43
CA ILE A 21 -1.14 0.89 3.67
C ILE A 21 -1.07 -0.41 4.47
N ILE A 22 -1.79 -0.45 5.60
CA ILE A 22 -1.85 -1.60 6.51
C ILE A 22 -3.28 -2.15 6.52
N ASP A 23 -3.42 -3.45 6.28
CA ASP A 23 -4.65 -4.21 6.49
C ASP A 23 -4.61 -4.93 7.84
N LEU A 24 -5.60 -4.63 8.69
CA LEU A 24 -5.82 -5.27 9.98
C LEU A 24 -7.11 -6.10 9.92
N GLN A 25 -6.98 -7.41 9.99
CA GLN A 25 -8.11 -8.34 9.96
C GLN A 25 -8.64 -8.63 11.37
N PHE A 26 -9.95 -8.48 11.56
CA PHE A 26 -10.63 -8.79 12.81
C PHE A 26 -11.68 -9.89 12.63
N GLY A 27 -11.54 -10.98 13.38
CA GLY A 27 -12.37 -12.17 13.25
C GLY A 27 -12.12 -12.96 11.96
N THR A 28 -12.88 -14.04 11.78
CA THR A 28 -12.72 -15.00 10.67
C THR A 28 -14.07 -15.41 10.09
N GLY A 29 -14.05 -15.96 8.87
CA GLY A 29 -15.23 -16.49 8.20
C GLY A 29 -16.27 -15.39 7.90
N GLU A 30 -17.54 -15.67 8.13
CA GLU A 30 -18.64 -14.72 7.85
C GLU A 30 -18.61 -13.46 8.75
N ALA A 31 -17.83 -13.49 9.82
CA ALA A 31 -17.72 -12.40 10.77
C ALA A 31 -16.34 -11.72 10.70
N GLU A 32 -15.68 -11.79 9.54
CA GLU A 32 -14.42 -11.13 9.22
C GLU A 32 -14.64 -9.68 8.77
N TYR A 33 -13.77 -8.79 9.24
CA TYR A 33 -13.77 -7.36 8.91
C TYR A 33 -12.34 -6.86 8.80
N HIS A 34 -12.11 -5.89 7.92
CA HIS A 34 -10.79 -5.28 7.75
C HIS A 34 -10.81 -3.81 8.13
N ILE A 35 -9.76 -3.37 8.82
CA ILE A 35 -9.42 -1.97 8.96
C ILE A 35 -8.23 -1.70 8.07
N ILE A 36 -8.45 -0.91 7.02
CA ILE A 36 -7.39 -0.43 6.15
C ILE A 36 -6.92 0.93 6.69
N VAL A 37 -5.64 1.00 7.03
CA VAL A 37 -4.98 2.22 7.51
C VAL A 37 -4.07 2.73 6.40
N GLU A 38 -4.41 3.89 5.85
CA GLU A 38 -3.60 4.59 4.86
C GLU A 38 -2.76 5.64 5.60
N LEU A 39 -1.44 5.59 5.49
CA LEU A 39 -0.52 6.51 6.18
C LEU A 39 0.04 7.59 5.24
N TYR A 40 -0.76 7.99 4.23
CA TYR A 40 -0.47 9.09 3.30
C TYR A 40 -0.97 10.43 3.81
N ASP A 41 -0.23 11.53 3.60
CA ASP A 41 -0.59 12.89 4.03
C ASP A 41 -1.08 12.93 5.50
N ARG A 42 -2.38 13.19 5.74
CA ARG A 42 -2.98 13.21 7.09
C ARG A 42 -3.44 11.83 7.59
N GLY A 43 -3.31 10.80 6.76
CA GLY A 43 -3.73 9.43 6.95
C GLY A 43 -5.25 9.20 6.81
N ASN A 44 -5.66 7.96 6.57
CA ASN A 44 -7.07 7.55 6.50
C ASN A 44 -7.31 6.23 7.22
N ILE A 45 -8.56 5.99 7.58
CA ILE A 45 -9.03 4.70 8.10
C ILE A 45 -10.29 4.32 7.34
N VAL A 46 -10.26 3.15 6.69
CA VAL A 46 -11.38 2.56 5.99
C VAL A 46 -11.76 1.26 6.68
N LEU A 47 -13.05 1.07 6.96
CA LEU A 47 -13.59 -0.19 7.47
C LEU A 47 -14.26 -0.93 6.33
N THR A 48 -13.94 -2.20 6.14
CA THR A 48 -14.60 -3.07 5.15
C THR A 48 -15.13 -4.36 5.79
N ASP A 49 -16.02 -5.03 5.08
CA ASP A 49 -16.36 -6.44 5.37
C ASP A 49 -15.32 -7.41 4.79
N LYS A 50 -15.61 -8.71 4.90
CA LYS A 50 -14.78 -9.83 4.41
C LYS A 50 -14.48 -9.79 2.91
N ASP A 51 -15.33 -9.14 2.11
CA ASP A 51 -15.18 -9.06 0.65
C ASP A 51 -14.53 -7.73 0.21
N TYR A 52 -13.99 -6.99 1.19
CA TYR A 52 -13.45 -5.64 1.05
C TYR A 52 -14.48 -4.60 0.61
N ILE A 53 -15.77 -4.83 0.86
CA ILE A 53 -16.80 -3.82 0.63
C ILE A 53 -16.73 -2.77 1.74
N ILE A 54 -16.60 -1.50 1.34
CA ILE A 54 -16.43 -0.38 2.25
C ILE A 54 -17.72 -0.16 3.04
N LEU A 55 -17.59 -0.25 4.37
CA LEU A 55 -18.67 0.01 5.32
C LEU A 55 -18.58 1.44 5.87
N ASN A 56 -17.37 1.99 5.98
CA ASN A 56 -17.14 3.33 6.50
C ASN A 56 -15.77 3.86 6.05
N VAL A 57 -15.70 5.16 5.78
CA VAL A 57 -14.46 5.90 5.50
C VAL A 57 -14.38 7.03 6.52
N LEU A 58 -13.27 7.12 7.27
CA LEU A 58 -13.10 8.14 8.32
C LEU A 58 -12.85 9.53 7.74
N ARG A 59 -12.00 9.61 6.71
CA ARG A 59 -11.72 10.85 5.98
C ARG A 59 -11.92 10.59 4.49
N PRO A 60 -13.11 10.92 3.95
CA PRO A 60 -13.28 10.93 2.51
C PRO A 60 -12.36 12.00 1.93
N HIS A 61 -11.35 11.59 1.17
CA HIS A 61 -10.49 12.47 0.42
C HIS A 61 -10.49 12.05 -1.04
N SER A 62 -10.55 13.05 -1.91
CA SER A 62 -10.19 12.93 -3.31
C SER A 62 -8.69 13.16 -3.40
N ASP A 63 -7.91 12.07 -3.42
CA ASP A 63 -6.51 12.21 -3.80
C ASP A 63 -6.45 12.65 -5.27
N GLY A 64 -5.45 13.45 -5.64
CA GLY A 64 -5.39 14.27 -6.85
C GLY A 64 -5.53 13.57 -8.21
N GLU A 65 -5.74 12.25 -8.24
CA GLU A 65 -6.13 11.45 -9.40
C GLU A 65 -7.17 10.39 -8.96
N GLU A 66 -8.44 10.80 -8.93
CA GLU A 66 -9.66 10.00 -9.17
C GLU A 66 -9.85 8.61 -8.51
N VAL A 67 -9.57 8.44 -7.21
CA VAL A 67 -10.23 7.36 -6.44
C VAL A 67 -10.99 7.92 -5.25
N ARG A 68 -12.30 8.13 -5.45
CA ARG A 68 -13.22 8.42 -4.36
C ARG A 68 -13.70 7.11 -3.77
N PHE A 69 -13.41 6.89 -2.49
CA PHE A 69 -13.95 5.74 -1.76
C PHE A 69 -15.39 6.00 -1.36
N TYR A 70 -16.34 5.35 -2.04
CA TYR A 70 -17.75 5.37 -1.65
C TYR A 70 -18.10 4.16 -0.78
N VAL A 71 -18.95 4.39 0.22
CA VAL A 71 -19.52 3.31 1.02
C VAL A 71 -20.30 2.38 0.09
N ARG A 72 -20.15 1.06 0.28
CA ARG A 72 -20.66 -0.04 -0.56
C ARG A 72 -19.86 -0.33 -1.84
N GLU A 73 -18.77 0.38 -2.10
CA GLU A 73 -17.83 0.00 -3.15
C GLU A 73 -16.74 -0.91 -2.60
N LYS A 74 -16.09 -1.64 -3.51
CA LYS A 74 -14.97 -2.51 -3.15
C LYS A 74 -13.70 -1.67 -2.97
N TYR A 75 -13.04 -1.81 -1.84
CA TYR A 75 -11.73 -1.21 -1.62
C TYR A 75 -10.70 -1.86 -2.56
N PRO A 76 -9.94 -1.08 -3.34
CA PRO A 76 -9.06 -1.60 -4.38
C PRO A 76 -7.72 -2.10 -3.81
N VAL A 77 -7.75 -3.16 -3.00
CA VAL A 77 -6.55 -3.78 -2.40
C VAL A 77 -5.50 -4.16 -3.42
N ASP A 78 -5.90 -4.49 -4.65
CA ASP A 78 -4.97 -4.91 -5.70
C ASP A 78 -4.23 -3.75 -6.35
N LEU A 79 -4.79 -2.53 -6.35
CA LEU A 79 -4.06 -1.35 -6.82
C LEU A 79 -2.84 -1.06 -5.93
N ALA A 80 -2.97 -1.27 -4.61
CA ALA A 80 -1.84 -1.17 -3.68
C ALA A 80 -0.75 -2.22 -3.98
N LYS A 81 -1.10 -3.40 -4.53
CA LYS A 81 -0.16 -4.47 -4.86
C LYS A 81 0.56 -4.28 -6.20
N VAL A 82 0.00 -3.49 -7.13
CA VAL A 82 0.46 -3.43 -8.54
C VAL A 82 1.66 -2.47 -8.75
N ARG A 83 2.10 -1.74 -7.73
CA ARG A 83 3.39 -1.04 -7.77
C ARG A 83 4.50 -2.09 -7.64
N SER A 84 5.18 -2.33 -8.76
CA SER A 84 6.18 -3.40 -9.00
C SER A 84 6.95 -3.76 -7.72
N GLY A 85 7.08 -5.05 -7.39
CA GLY A 85 7.94 -5.50 -6.28
C GLY A 85 9.40 -5.08 -6.49
N ALA A 86 10.23 -5.05 -5.44
CA ALA A 86 11.65 -4.68 -5.58
C ALA A 86 12.32 -5.39 -6.78
N PRO A 87 13.16 -4.69 -7.57
CA PRO A 87 13.76 -5.27 -8.77
C PRO A 87 14.56 -6.54 -8.44
N THR A 88 14.46 -7.56 -9.30
CA THR A 88 15.24 -8.80 -9.11
C THR A 88 16.72 -8.56 -9.40
N GLN A 89 17.57 -9.48 -8.95
CA GLN A 89 19.00 -9.41 -9.23
C GLN A 89 19.29 -9.35 -10.73
N GLU A 90 18.58 -10.13 -11.54
CA GLU A 90 18.72 -10.18 -13.00
C GLU A 90 18.38 -8.81 -13.62
N MET A 91 17.29 -8.19 -13.18
CA MET A 91 16.90 -6.85 -13.63
C MET A 91 17.96 -5.80 -13.27
N LEU A 92 18.52 -5.89 -12.07
CA LEU A 92 19.60 -4.99 -11.62
C LEU A 92 20.86 -5.17 -12.47
N TYR A 93 21.25 -6.40 -12.77
CA TYR A 93 22.40 -6.69 -13.64
C TYR A 93 22.19 -6.11 -15.04
N GLU A 94 21.01 -6.28 -15.65
CA GLU A 94 20.72 -5.68 -16.95
C GLU A 94 20.76 -4.15 -16.92
N LEU A 95 20.26 -3.52 -15.86
CA LEU A 95 20.28 -2.06 -15.70
C LEU A 95 21.72 -1.54 -15.59
N PHE A 96 22.55 -2.18 -14.75
CA PHE A 96 23.93 -1.74 -14.54
C PHE A 96 24.85 -2.01 -15.73
N THR A 97 24.53 -3.00 -16.57
CA THR A 97 25.32 -3.31 -17.77
C THR A 97 24.98 -2.43 -18.97
N LYS A 98 23.77 -1.87 -19.04
CA LYS A 98 23.35 -0.94 -20.09
C LYS A 98 23.90 0.47 -19.92
N GLU A 99 24.26 0.85 -18.70
CA GLU A 99 24.67 2.21 -18.35
C GLU A 99 26.19 2.41 -18.39
N LYS A 100 26.62 3.66 -18.57
CA LYS A 100 28.05 4.00 -18.61
C LYS A 100 28.68 3.89 -17.23
N TYR A 101 29.88 3.30 -17.19
CA TYR A 101 30.71 3.23 -15.99
C TYR A 101 30.99 4.64 -15.44
N GLY A 102 30.73 4.86 -14.15
CA GLY A 102 30.94 6.14 -13.46
C GLY A 102 29.69 7.01 -13.29
N GLU A 103 28.53 6.62 -13.84
CA GLU A 103 27.26 7.29 -13.54
C GLU A 103 26.80 7.04 -12.10
N GLN A 104 26.12 8.03 -11.52
CA GLN A 104 25.63 7.91 -10.15
C GLN A 104 24.49 6.90 -10.08
N ILE A 105 24.61 5.89 -9.20
CA ILE A 105 23.63 4.81 -9.01
C ILE A 105 22.20 5.33 -8.86
N LYS A 106 22.01 6.46 -8.16
CA LYS A 106 20.69 7.09 -8.01
C LYS A 106 20.05 7.48 -9.35
N LYS A 107 20.80 7.93 -10.35
CA LYS A 107 20.23 8.27 -11.68
C LYS A 107 19.73 7.05 -12.45
N ILE A 108 20.32 5.89 -12.18
CA ILE A 108 19.97 4.61 -12.82
C ILE A 108 18.75 4.00 -12.12
N LEU A 109 18.77 4.01 -10.78
CA LEU A 109 17.74 3.38 -9.98
C LEU A 109 16.49 4.24 -9.80
N VAL A 110 16.60 5.56 -9.59
CA VAL A 110 15.44 6.43 -9.31
C VAL A 110 14.37 6.40 -10.42
N PRO A 111 14.69 6.39 -11.73
CA PRO A 111 13.66 6.28 -12.76
C PRO A 111 12.92 4.93 -12.77
N GLN A 112 13.61 3.85 -12.40
CA GLN A 112 13.01 2.51 -12.26
C GLN A 112 12.24 2.38 -10.95
N LEU A 113 12.71 3.10 -9.92
CA LEU A 113 12.14 3.18 -8.60
C LEU A 113 11.10 4.31 -8.46
N GLY A 114 10.85 5.12 -9.50
CA GLY A 114 9.78 6.12 -9.54
C GLY A 114 8.38 5.51 -9.57
N LYS A 115 8.30 4.17 -9.66
CA LYS A 115 7.11 3.36 -9.36
C LYS A 115 6.91 3.08 -7.86
N TYR A 116 7.84 3.53 -7.02
CA TYR A 116 7.89 3.36 -5.58
C TYR A 116 8.01 4.75 -4.98
N ASN A 117 7.22 5.03 -3.95
CA ASN A 117 7.15 6.37 -3.38
C ASN A 117 8.54 6.85 -2.89
N THR A 118 8.86 8.12 -3.19
CA THR A 118 10.16 8.80 -2.93
C THR A 118 10.65 8.66 -1.48
N PHE A 119 9.73 8.52 -0.52
CA PHE A 119 10.04 8.33 0.90
C PHE A 119 10.78 7.01 1.23
N HIS A 120 10.68 5.97 0.39
CA HIS A 120 11.30 4.68 0.68
C HIS A 120 12.78 4.62 0.28
N LEU A 121 13.22 5.47 -0.65
CA LEU A 121 14.62 5.53 -1.11
C LEU A 121 15.54 6.14 -0.05
N GLU A 122 15.05 7.10 0.72
CA GLU A 122 15.83 7.71 1.81
C GLU A 122 16.21 6.68 2.89
N LEU A 123 15.34 5.70 3.17
CA LEU A 123 15.64 4.65 4.15
C LEU A 123 16.64 3.60 3.65
N ILE A 124 16.65 3.31 2.33
CA ILE A 124 17.55 2.30 1.74
C ILE A 124 18.97 2.85 1.59
N PHE A 125 19.12 4.14 1.29
CA PHE A 125 20.44 4.77 1.06
C PHE A 125 21.03 5.48 2.29
N SER A 126 20.38 5.40 3.46
CA SER A 126 20.89 5.95 4.74
C SER A 126 21.56 4.90 5.64
N SER A 127 21.97 3.75 5.09
CA SER A 127 22.75 2.71 5.78
C SER A 127 24.18 2.68 5.28
#